data_AF-A0A1B6IER5-F1
#
_entry.id   AF-A0A1B6IER5-F1
#
_cell.length_a   1.000
_cell.length_b   1.000
_cell.length_c   1.000
_cell.angle_alpha   90.00
_cell.angle_beta   90.00
_cell.angle_gamma   90.00
#
_symmetry.space_group_name_H-M   'P 1'
#
loop_
_entity.id
_entity.type
_entity.pdbx_description
1 polymer ?
#
loop_
_entity_poly.entity_id
_entity_poly.type
_entity_poly.pdbx_seq_one_letter_code
_entity_poly.pdbx_strand_id
1 'polypeptide(L)'
;GIQAIPYPPFRLRLLPHPDWQESETTLLKVMRLVLCQCGLACIVLTWALIGALVFHLTEAPREYSQVIEMNRRQTELVVGLATDLRQVVPEEPVWRTTIEQYATHHEALILSAVSSGYPQRGTIWTYCGCLLFATSLLTTLGFGAPVPRTVTGRICAIVFAGVGIPVHLLLVLNFGLLLAVKLHHLSRVSQRKLVRLHRQLTNPKSQEEDWPEDIFTPDDTPPPPPSWIKFFPFVAIPVYYCLGLLLFGVFRDKTFPEVLLFPLDFTAAGGVASRYGPLRVAYAAYLEGAVILASTNVALLRVTATRGFTTLGIKLGLMINSHK
;
A
#
# COMPACT_ATOMS: atom_id res chain seq x y z
N GLY A 1 -34.18 10.30 -19.86
CA GLY A 1 -33.05 11.20 -20.14
C GLY A 1 -32.04 11.16 -19.01
N ILE A 2 -31.18 10.15 -18.98
CA ILE A 2 -29.94 10.18 -18.21
C ILE A 2 -28.86 9.95 -19.26
N GLN A 3 -28.19 11.03 -19.70
CA GLN A 3 -26.95 10.89 -20.45
C GLN A 3 -26.04 9.99 -19.60
N ALA A 4 -25.63 8.84 -20.16
CA ALA A 4 -24.57 8.05 -19.56
C ALA A 4 -23.29 8.89 -19.66
N ILE A 5 -23.09 9.78 -18.69
CA ILE A 5 -21.90 10.62 -18.60
C ILE A 5 -20.72 9.65 -18.63
N PRO A 6 -19.72 9.85 -19.52
CA PRO A 6 -18.59 8.93 -19.70
C PRO A 6 -17.64 8.86 -18.49
N TYR A 7 -18.05 9.47 -17.38
CA TYR A 7 -17.34 9.65 -16.13
C TYR A 7 -18.29 9.30 -14.99
N PRO A 8 -17.83 8.70 -13.89
CA PRO A 8 -18.68 8.51 -12.72
C PRO A 8 -19.31 9.86 -12.34
N PRO A 9 -20.64 9.91 -12.10
CA PRO A 9 -21.40 11.15 -11.97
C PRO A 9 -20.93 12.02 -10.79
N PHE A 10 -20.23 11.42 -9.82
CA PHE A 10 -19.71 12.11 -8.65
C PHE A 10 -18.23 11.75 -8.44
N ARG A 11 -17.40 12.76 -8.16
CA ARG A 11 -15.97 12.62 -7.83
C ARG A 11 -15.63 13.53 -6.67
N LEU A 12 -14.89 13.01 -5.69
CA LEU A 12 -14.33 13.85 -4.63
C LEU A 12 -13.19 14.69 -5.20
N ARG A 13 -13.23 16.00 -4.95
CA ARG A 13 -12.25 16.95 -5.47
C ARG A 13 -10.94 16.88 -4.67
N LEU A 14 -9.84 17.25 -5.34
CA LEU A 14 -8.52 17.34 -4.70
C LEU A 14 -8.50 18.45 -3.64
N LEU A 15 -9.07 19.61 -3.98
CA LEU A 15 -9.24 20.77 -3.13
C LEU A 15 -10.74 21.16 -3.09
N PRO A 16 -11.22 21.73 -1.96
CA PRO A 16 -12.58 22.26 -1.89
C PRO A 16 -12.80 23.36 -2.94
N HIS A 17 -14.03 23.48 -3.45
CA HIS A 17 -14.39 24.54 -4.41
C HIS A 17 -14.23 25.91 -3.76
N PRO A 18 -13.57 26.89 -4.41
CA PRO A 18 -13.54 28.27 -3.91
C PRO A 18 -14.85 29.04 -4.10
N ASP A 19 -15.99 28.37 -4.36
CA ASP A 19 -17.22 29.08 -4.72
C ASP A 19 -17.82 29.82 -3.52
N TRP A 20 -17.82 31.15 -3.68
CA TRP A 20 -18.54 32.14 -2.91
C TRP A 20 -20.05 31.95 -3.07
N GLN A 21 -20.68 31.18 -2.17
CA GLN A 21 -22.09 31.36 -1.85
C GLN A 21 -22.21 31.69 -0.36
N GLU A 22 -22.78 32.87 -0.08
CA GLU A 22 -22.86 33.51 1.24
C GLU A 22 -23.65 32.73 2.31
N SER A 23 -24.18 31.53 2.02
CA SER A 23 -25.03 30.77 2.94
C SER A 23 -24.55 29.36 3.32
N GLU A 24 -23.26 29.05 3.15
CA GLU A 24 -22.75 27.76 3.64
C GLU A 24 -22.50 27.78 5.16
N THR A 25 -23.24 26.92 5.88
CA THR A 25 -23.01 26.68 7.32
C THR A 25 -21.56 26.24 7.54
N THR A 26 -20.98 26.64 8.67
CA THR A 26 -19.60 26.27 9.07
C THR A 26 -19.37 24.75 9.00
N LEU A 27 -20.42 23.97 9.31
CA LEU A 27 -20.42 22.51 9.19
C LEU A 27 -20.23 22.01 7.75
N LEU A 28 -20.86 22.62 6.74
CA LEU A 28 -20.67 22.24 5.34
C LEU A 28 -19.25 22.51 4.85
N LYS A 29 -18.66 23.64 5.26
CA LYS A 29 -17.27 24.00 4.92
C LYS A 29 -16.27 23.00 5.50
N VAL A 30 -16.47 22.62 6.77
CA VAL A 30 -15.65 21.59 7.43
C VAL A 30 -15.83 20.24 6.77
N MET A 31 -17.06 19.82 6.47
CA MET A 31 -17.32 18.54 5.79
C MET A 31 -16.67 18.49 4.40
N ARG A 32 -16.71 19.57 3.62
CA ARG A 32 -16.01 19.63 2.33
C ARG A 32 -14.49 19.55 2.45
N LEU A 33 -13.92 20.16 3.49
CA LEU A 33 -12.49 20.08 3.77
C LEU A 33 -12.08 18.67 4.22
N VAL A 34 -12.85 18.06 5.12
CA VAL A 34 -12.63 16.69 5.63
C VAL A 34 -12.76 15.66 4.49
N LEU A 35 -13.74 15.84 3.61
CA LEU A 35 -14.02 14.92 2.49
C LEU A 35 -13.16 15.19 1.24
N CYS A 36 -12.37 16.28 1.19
CA CYS A 36 -11.42 16.45 0.10
C CYS A 36 -10.30 15.41 0.19
N GLN A 37 -9.67 15.08 -0.94
CA GLN A 37 -8.65 14.02 -0.97
C GLN A 37 -7.48 14.29 -0.01
N CYS A 38 -7.05 15.55 0.11
CA CYS A 38 -6.03 15.95 1.07
C CYS A 38 -6.52 15.82 2.52
N GLY A 39 -7.78 16.16 2.79
CA GLY A 39 -8.40 15.99 4.11
C GLY A 39 -8.46 14.52 4.53
N LEU A 40 -8.95 13.65 3.64
CA LEU A 40 -8.96 12.20 3.85
C LEU A 40 -7.55 11.64 4.09
N ALA A 41 -6.56 12.08 3.31
CA ALA A 41 -5.17 11.67 3.51
C ALA A 41 -4.66 12.11 4.90
N CYS A 42 -4.91 13.34 5.32
CA CYS A 42 -4.55 13.83 6.65
C CYS A 42 -5.25 13.05 7.76
N ILE A 43 -6.52 12.69 7.59
CA ILE A 43 -7.27 11.87 8.57
C ILE A 43 -6.66 10.48 8.68
N VAL A 44 -6.36 9.83 7.55
CA VAL A 44 -5.73 8.50 7.55
C VAL A 44 -4.34 8.56 8.21
N LEU A 45 -3.55 9.58 7.92
CA LEU A 45 -2.21 9.77 8.52
C LEU A 45 -2.30 10.02 10.03
N THR A 46 -3.17 10.92 10.47
CA THR A 46 -3.36 11.21 11.90
C THR A 46 -3.92 9.99 12.63
N TRP A 47 -4.86 9.27 12.03
CA TRP A 47 -5.38 8.01 12.56
C TRP A 47 -4.26 6.98 12.74
N ALA A 48 -3.38 6.82 11.75
CA ALA A 48 -2.23 5.92 11.84
C ALA A 48 -1.24 6.31 12.96
N LEU A 49 -0.98 7.61 13.15
CA LEU A 49 -0.13 8.11 14.24
C LEU A 49 -0.75 7.86 15.62
N ILE A 50 -2.06 8.07 15.76
CA ILE A 50 -2.81 7.76 17.00
C ILE A 50 -2.77 6.26 17.28
N GLY A 51 -3.01 5.42 16.26
CA GLY A 51 -2.91 3.97 16.37
C GLY A 51 -1.51 3.53 16.83
N ALA A 52 -0.47 4.08 16.22
CA ALA A 52 0.93 3.81 16.61
C ALA A 52 1.20 4.12 18.08
N LEU A 53 0.71 5.27 18.57
CA LEU A 53 0.84 5.66 19.97
C LEU A 53 0.11 4.67 20.89
N VAL A 54 -1.13 4.31 20.57
CA VAL A 54 -1.92 3.35 21.36
C VAL A 54 -1.21 1.99 21.43
N PHE A 55 -0.74 1.46 20.31
CA PHE A 55 -0.04 0.17 20.30
C PHE A 55 1.27 0.21 21.09
N HIS A 56 2.03 1.30 20.96
CA HIS A 56 3.25 1.50 21.73
C HIS A 56 2.97 1.47 23.24
N LEU A 57 1.95 2.20 23.70
CA LEU A 57 1.57 2.24 25.11
C LEU A 57 1.08 0.87 25.62
N THR A 58 0.40 0.09 24.80
CA THR A 58 -0.13 -1.23 25.21
C THR A 58 0.90 -2.36 25.18
N GLU A 59 1.76 -2.43 24.15
CA GLU A 59 2.63 -3.59 23.92
C GLU A 59 4.09 -3.36 24.36
N ALA A 60 4.59 -2.12 24.33
CA ALA A 60 5.98 -1.85 24.69
C ALA A 60 6.33 -2.21 26.16
N PRO A 61 5.47 -1.96 27.17
CA PRO A 61 5.77 -2.36 28.54
C PRO A 61 5.94 -3.87 28.69
N ARG A 62 5.09 -4.65 28.00
CA ARG A 62 5.16 -6.11 27.99
C ARG A 62 6.46 -6.58 27.34
N GLU A 63 6.79 -6.05 26.17
CA GLU A 63 8.05 -6.40 25.48
C GLU A 63 9.26 -6.10 26.37
N TYR A 64 9.30 -4.92 26.99
CA TYR A 64 10.40 -4.53 27.87
C TYR A 64 10.58 -5.52 29.03
N SER A 65 9.49 -5.93 29.69
CA SER A 65 9.56 -6.94 30.76
C SER A 65 10.03 -8.31 30.25
N GLN A 66 9.60 -8.73 29.04
CA GLN A 66 10.05 -9.98 28.42
C GLN A 66 11.54 -9.95 28.07
N VAL A 67 12.06 -8.82 27.57
CA VAL A 67 13.49 -8.64 27.25
C VAL A 67 14.36 -8.73 28.49
N ILE A 68 13.96 -8.07 29.58
CA ILE A 68 14.71 -8.14 30.85
C ILE A 68 14.72 -9.57 31.39
N GLU A 69 13.55 -10.22 31.45
CA GLU A 69 13.44 -11.58 31.96
C GLU A 69 14.23 -12.58 31.12
N MET A 70 14.23 -12.43 29.79
CA MET A 70 15.03 -13.27 28.90
C MET A 70 16.53 -13.10 29.14
N ASN A 71 17.01 -11.86 29.21
CA ASN A 71 18.42 -11.57 29.47
C ASN A 71 18.85 -12.10 30.84
N ARG A 72 17.98 -11.98 31.86
CA ARG A 72 18.22 -12.54 33.19
C ARG A 72 18.40 -14.06 33.12
N ARG A 73 17.45 -14.78 32.51
CA ARG A 73 17.55 -16.25 32.40
C ARG A 73 18.74 -16.72 31.57
N GLN A 74 19.06 -16.01 30.49
CA GLN A 74 20.26 -16.31 29.70
C GLN A 74 21.53 -16.11 30.52
N THR A 75 21.60 -15.05 31.32
CA THR A 75 22.72 -14.79 32.22
C THR A 75 22.84 -15.88 33.27
N GLU A 76 21.72 -16.31 33.86
CA GLU A 76 21.68 -17.42 34.83
C GLU A 76 22.17 -18.73 34.24
N LEU A 77 21.82 -19.05 32.99
CA LEU A 77 22.34 -20.23 32.31
C LEU A 77 23.85 -20.16 32.05
N VAL A 78 24.35 -19.00 31.61
CA VAL A 78 25.79 -18.80 31.36
C VAL A 78 26.57 -18.91 32.67
N VAL A 79 26.09 -18.27 33.74
CA VAL A 79 26.73 -18.32 35.06
C VAL A 79 26.68 -19.73 35.62
N GLY A 80 25.52 -20.41 35.56
CA GLY A 80 25.35 -21.79 36.03
C GLY A 80 26.25 -22.78 35.29
N LEU A 81 26.31 -22.67 33.96
CA LEU A 81 27.22 -23.48 33.15
C LEU A 81 28.68 -23.21 33.55
N ALA A 82 29.08 -21.95 33.69
CA ALA A 82 30.45 -21.60 34.08
C ALA A 82 30.81 -22.11 35.49
N THR A 83 29.89 -22.07 36.44
CA THR A 83 30.11 -22.58 37.80
C THR A 83 30.23 -24.09 37.83
N ASP A 84 29.39 -24.81 37.08
CA ASP A 84 29.40 -26.27 37.05
C ASP A 84 30.62 -26.79 36.30
N LEU A 85 30.98 -26.18 35.16
CA LEU A 85 32.18 -26.56 34.41
C LEU A 85 33.47 -26.28 35.18
N ARG A 86 33.49 -25.32 36.12
CA ARG A 86 34.65 -25.08 36.99
C ARG A 86 34.92 -26.24 37.95
N GLN A 87 33.90 -27.04 38.25
CA GLN A 87 34.00 -28.18 39.16
C GLN A 87 34.34 -29.50 38.45
N VAL A 88 34.30 -29.53 37.12
CA VAL A 88 34.43 -30.76 36.31
C VAL A 88 35.70 -30.71 35.47
N VAL A 89 36.42 -31.83 35.37
CA VAL A 89 37.63 -31.94 34.54
C VAL A 89 37.23 -32.11 33.06
N PRO A 90 37.83 -31.36 32.12
CA PRO A 90 37.44 -31.37 30.69
C PRO A 90 37.47 -32.73 29.97
N GLU A 91 38.18 -33.72 30.49
CA GLU A 91 38.34 -35.03 29.87
C GLU A 91 37.34 -36.08 30.36
N GLU A 92 36.57 -35.76 31.41
CA GLU A 92 35.54 -36.66 31.92
C GLU A 92 34.28 -36.64 31.05
N PRO A 93 33.59 -37.77 30.86
CA PRO A 93 32.32 -37.81 30.12
C PRO A 93 31.26 -36.87 30.73
N VAL A 94 31.38 -36.59 32.04
CA VAL A 94 30.52 -35.67 32.79
C VAL A 94 30.59 -34.25 32.23
N TRP A 95 31.78 -33.79 31.79
CA TRP A 95 31.97 -32.45 31.23
C TRP A 95 31.09 -32.23 30.01
N ARG A 96 31.08 -33.21 29.10
CA ARG A 96 30.27 -33.18 27.89
C ARG A 96 28.78 -33.23 28.20
N THR A 97 28.35 -34.11 29.11
CA THR A 97 26.93 -34.23 29.47
C THR A 97 26.38 -32.95 30.12
N THR A 98 27.18 -32.24 30.91
CA THR A 98 26.79 -30.95 31.50
C THR A 98 26.55 -29.92 30.40
N ILE A 99 27.46 -29.81 29.42
CA ILE A 99 27.29 -28.88 28.29
C ILE A 99 26.02 -29.22 27.50
N GLU A 100 25.79 -30.50 27.19
CA GLU A 100 24.61 -30.96 26.46
C GLU A 100 23.31 -30.67 27.25
N GLN A 101 23.31 -30.80 28.57
CA GLN A 101 22.17 -30.45 29.42
C GLN A 101 21.86 -28.95 29.41
N TYR A 102 22.86 -28.08 29.53
CA TYR A 102 22.65 -26.63 29.46
C TYR A 102 22.27 -26.17 28.05
N ALA A 103 22.83 -26.80 27.01
CA ALA A 103 22.48 -26.52 25.62
C ALA A 103 21.00 -26.87 25.32
N THR A 104 20.53 -28.03 25.77
CA THR A 104 19.11 -28.43 25.63
C THR A 104 18.18 -27.53 26.43
N HIS A 105 18.59 -27.09 27.63
CA HIS A 105 17.81 -26.12 28.41
C HIS A 105 17.75 -24.75 27.72
N HIS A 106 18.85 -24.29 27.14
CA HIS A 106 18.90 -23.05 26.38
C HIS A 106 18.00 -23.11 25.13
N GLU A 107 18.01 -24.23 24.41
CA GLU A 107 17.14 -24.47 23.26
C GLU A 107 15.66 -24.40 23.68
N ALA A 108 15.27 -25.10 24.74
CA ALA A 108 13.91 -25.06 25.28
C ALA A 108 13.48 -23.64 25.68
N LEU A 109 14.39 -22.88 26.29
CA LEU A 109 14.17 -21.49 26.66
C LEU A 109 13.94 -20.60 25.43
N ILE A 110 14.77 -20.70 24.40
CA ILE A 110 14.59 -19.96 23.14
C ILE A 110 13.27 -20.34 22.47
N LEU A 111 12.94 -21.63 22.39
CA LEU A 111 11.68 -22.08 21.78
C LEU A 111 10.46 -21.52 22.53
N SER A 112 10.50 -21.51 23.86
CA SER A 112 9.45 -20.90 24.69
C SER A 112 9.35 -19.37 24.53
N ALA A 113 10.50 -18.71 24.32
CA ALA A 113 10.58 -17.26 24.09
C ALA A 113 9.97 -16.89 22.72
N VAL A 114 10.40 -17.58 21.67
CA VAL A 114 9.97 -17.34 20.29
C VAL A 114 8.47 -17.60 20.15
N SER A 115 7.96 -18.70 20.74
CA SER A 115 6.52 -18.97 20.76
C SER A 115 5.71 -17.91 21.52
N SER A 116 6.31 -17.27 22.53
CA SER A 116 5.72 -16.17 23.30
C SER A 116 5.81 -14.80 22.58
N GLY A 117 6.47 -14.73 21.43
CA GLY A 117 6.62 -13.50 20.62
C GLY A 117 7.87 -12.68 20.95
N TYR A 118 8.89 -13.28 21.55
CA TYR A 118 10.16 -12.63 21.82
C TYR A 118 10.86 -12.18 20.53
N PRO A 119 11.32 -10.92 20.41
CA PRO A 119 12.04 -10.47 19.23
C PRO A 119 13.42 -11.13 19.13
N GLN A 120 13.76 -11.70 17.98
CA GLN A 120 15.08 -12.32 17.77
C GLN A 120 16.23 -11.30 17.84
N ARG A 121 15.98 -10.02 17.52
CA ARG A 121 16.95 -8.91 17.60
C ARG A 121 16.25 -7.59 17.92
N GLY A 122 16.74 -6.89 18.93
CA GLY A 122 16.25 -5.55 19.32
C GLY A 122 14.83 -5.54 19.86
N THR A 123 14.20 -4.37 19.89
CA THR A 123 12.79 -4.18 20.26
C THR A 123 11.95 -3.91 19.03
N ILE A 124 10.84 -4.63 18.89
CA ILE A 124 9.89 -4.53 17.78
C ILE A 124 8.81 -3.46 18.03
N TRP A 125 8.41 -3.22 19.28
CA TRP A 125 7.36 -2.25 19.64
C TRP A 125 7.91 -0.85 19.94
N THR A 126 8.88 -0.42 19.14
CA THR A 126 9.27 1.01 19.07
C THR A 126 8.16 1.84 18.42
N TYR A 127 8.12 3.16 18.64
CA TYR A 127 7.11 4.03 18.01
C TYR A 127 7.05 3.87 16.48
N CYS A 128 8.21 3.85 15.82
CA CYS A 128 8.30 3.61 14.37
C CYS A 128 7.85 2.19 13.98
N GLY A 129 8.16 1.17 14.80
CA GLY A 129 7.66 -0.19 14.61
C GLY A 129 6.14 -0.28 14.75
N CYS A 130 5.56 0.43 15.71
CA CYS A 130 4.12 0.54 15.92
C CYS A 130 3.43 1.29 14.80
N LEU A 131 4.07 2.32 14.23
CA LEU A 131 3.57 3.04 13.06
C LEU A 131 3.53 2.12 11.83
N LEU A 132 4.58 1.32 11.61
CA LEU A 132 4.59 0.31 10.54
C LEU A 132 3.54 -0.78 10.75
N PHE A 133 3.33 -1.21 12.00
CA PHE A 133 2.25 -2.14 12.32
C PHE A 133 0.88 -1.50 12.04
N ALA A 134 0.63 -0.29 12.52
CA ALA A 134 -0.62 0.45 12.32
C ALA A 134 -0.91 0.68 10.83
N THR A 135 0.09 1.09 10.03
CA THR A 135 -0.08 1.24 8.58
C THR A 135 -0.34 -0.11 7.91
N SER A 136 0.39 -1.18 8.26
CA SER A 136 0.17 -2.51 7.67
C SER A 136 -1.21 -3.10 7.98
N LEU A 137 -1.76 -2.78 9.15
CA LEU A 137 -3.11 -3.17 9.58
C LEU A 137 -4.16 -2.33 8.85
N LEU A 138 -3.93 -1.01 8.78
CA LEU A 138 -4.80 -0.04 8.10
C LEU A 138 -4.96 -0.36 6.61
N THR A 139 -3.88 -0.77 5.97
CA THR A 139 -3.83 -1.04 4.53
C THR A 139 -4.16 -2.49 4.20
N THR A 140 -4.43 -3.31 5.21
CA THR A 140 -4.77 -4.75 5.10
C THR A 140 -3.69 -5.61 4.41
N LEU A 141 -2.48 -5.08 4.26
CA LEU A 141 -1.38 -5.77 3.59
C LEU A 141 -0.75 -6.85 4.48
N GLY A 142 -0.67 -6.61 5.80
CA GLY A 142 -0.30 -7.64 6.79
C GLY A 142 1.08 -8.30 6.65
N PHE A 143 2.06 -7.65 6.00
CA PHE A 143 3.37 -8.27 5.75
C PHE A 143 4.24 -8.36 7.01
N GLY A 144 4.23 -9.52 7.67
CA GLY A 144 5.17 -9.89 8.73
C GLY A 144 5.21 -8.94 9.93
N ALA A 145 4.15 -8.17 10.16
CA ALA A 145 4.10 -7.25 11.29
C ALA A 145 3.81 -8.03 12.59
N PRO A 146 4.46 -7.66 13.72
CA PRO A 146 4.22 -8.34 14.99
C PRO A 146 2.76 -8.19 15.40
N VAL A 147 2.16 -9.26 15.91
CA VAL A 147 0.75 -9.26 16.34
C VAL A 147 0.68 -8.89 17.83
N PRO A 148 -0.22 -7.97 18.23
CA PRO A 148 -0.38 -7.60 19.64
C PRO A 148 -0.77 -8.83 20.47
N ARG A 149 -0.07 -9.02 21.59
CA ARG A 149 -0.27 -10.16 22.49
C ARG A 149 -1.07 -9.78 23.72
N THR A 150 -1.18 -8.50 24.05
CA THR A 150 -2.02 -8.02 25.14
C THR A 150 -3.50 -8.06 24.74
N VAL A 151 -4.38 -8.32 25.70
CA VAL A 151 -5.84 -8.28 25.47
C VAL A 151 -6.26 -6.87 25.03
N THR A 152 -5.74 -5.85 25.72
CA THR A 152 -5.98 -4.43 25.39
C THR A 152 -5.51 -4.09 23.98
N GLY A 153 -4.28 -4.44 23.61
CA GLY A 153 -3.73 -4.18 22.28
C GLY A 153 -4.53 -4.86 21.16
N ARG A 154 -5.05 -6.07 21.39
CA ARG A 154 -5.94 -6.77 20.44
C ARG A 154 -7.28 -6.07 20.27
N ILE A 155 -7.91 -5.64 21.36
CA ILE A 155 -9.17 -4.89 21.30
C ILE A 155 -8.95 -3.56 20.56
N CYS A 156 -7.88 -2.84 20.89
CA CYS A 156 -7.50 -1.61 20.18
C CYS A 156 -7.26 -1.86 18.69
N ALA A 157 -6.62 -2.97 18.30
CA ALA A 157 -6.41 -3.33 16.91
C ALA A 157 -7.71 -3.57 16.14
N ILE A 158 -8.69 -4.24 16.76
CA ILE A 158 -10.01 -4.46 16.15
C ILE A 158 -10.73 -3.13 15.91
N VAL A 159 -10.77 -2.25 16.91
CA VAL A 159 -11.41 -0.93 16.79
C VAL A 159 -10.69 -0.07 15.75
N PHE A 160 -9.36 -0.06 15.78
CA PHE A 160 -8.53 0.66 14.83
C PHE A 160 -8.78 0.20 13.38
N ALA A 161 -8.83 -1.12 13.15
CA ALA A 161 -9.09 -1.70 11.84
C ALA A 161 -10.52 -1.42 11.36
N GLY A 162 -11.52 -1.54 12.23
CA GLY A 162 -12.93 -1.31 11.89
C GLY A 162 -13.22 0.09 11.35
N VAL A 163 -12.55 1.12 11.88
CA VAL A 163 -12.69 2.51 11.41
C VAL A 163 -11.69 2.81 10.29
N GLY A 164 -10.44 2.37 10.43
CA GLY A 164 -9.36 2.74 9.54
C GLY A 164 -9.50 2.15 8.14
N ILE A 165 -9.84 0.87 8.02
CA ILE A 165 -9.88 0.16 6.73
C ILE A 165 -10.89 0.80 5.77
N PRO A 166 -12.16 1.08 6.15
CA PRO A 166 -13.11 1.74 5.26
C PRO A 166 -12.63 3.12 4.76
N VAL A 167 -12.04 3.93 5.66
CA VAL A 167 -11.56 5.28 5.31
C VAL A 167 -10.36 5.20 4.37
N HIS A 168 -9.43 4.26 4.63
CA HIS A 168 -8.29 4.02 3.76
C HIS A 168 -8.72 3.53 2.37
N LEU A 169 -9.65 2.56 2.29
CA LEU A 169 -10.20 2.08 1.02
C LEU A 169 -10.85 3.22 0.22
N LEU A 170 -11.62 4.08 0.90
CA LEU A 170 -12.22 5.27 0.28
C LEU A 170 -11.14 6.19 -0.29
N LEU A 171 -10.06 6.47 0.46
CA LEU A 171 -8.95 7.28 -0.01
C LEU A 171 -8.31 6.67 -1.28
N VAL A 172 -7.97 5.38 -1.26
CA VAL A 172 -7.30 4.69 -2.39
C VAL A 172 -8.18 4.61 -3.64
N LEU A 173 -9.48 4.34 -3.48
CA LEU A 173 -10.42 4.28 -4.61
C LEU A 173 -10.55 5.65 -5.29
N ASN A 174 -10.63 6.72 -4.51
CA ASN A 174 -10.72 8.06 -5.07
C ASN A 174 -9.40 8.52 -5.68
N PHE A 175 -8.26 8.18 -5.07
CA PHE A 175 -6.96 8.48 -5.63
C PHE A 175 -6.73 7.77 -6.97
N GLY A 176 -7.12 6.49 -7.06
CA GLY A 176 -7.08 5.73 -8.32
C GLY A 176 -7.98 6.33 -9.41
N LEU A 177 -9.18 6.78 -9.04
CA LEU A 177 -10.07 7.48 -9.96
C LEU A 177 -9.47 8.82 -10.43
N LEU A 178 -8.91 9.62 -9.53
CA LEU A 178 -8.25 10.88 -9.87
C LEU A 178 -7.09 10.64 -10.84
N LEU A 179 -6.27 9.62 -10.59
CA LEU A 179 -5.16 9.27 -11.46
C LEU A 179 -5.65 8.83 -12.85
N ALA A 180 -6.69 7.99 -12.92
CA ALA A 180 -7.31 7.59 -14.18
C ALA A 180 -7.82 8.78 -15.00
N VAL A 181 -8.41 9.78 -14.34
CA VAL A 181 -8.87 11.02 -14.99
C VAL A 181 -7.72 11.85 -15.50
N LYS A 182 -6.67 12.03 -14.68
CA LYS A 182 -5.46 12.73 -15.10
C LYS A 182 -4.79 12.03 -16.28
N LEU A 183 -4.74 10.69 -16.28
CA LEU A 183 -4.24 9.91 -17.40
C LEU A 183 -5.06 10.14 -18.68
N HIS A 184 -6.39 10.11 -18.60
CA HIS A 184 -7.27 10.44 -19.73
C HIS A 184 -7.10 11.89 -20.22
N HIS A 185 -6.86 12.83 -19.32
CA HIS A 185 -6.59 14.21 -19.68
C HIS A 185 -5.24 14.34 -20.40
N LEU A 186 -4.18 13.76 -19.83
CA LEU A 186 -2.83 13.74 -20.40
C LEU A 186 -2.83 13.08 -21.78
N SER A 187 -3.52 11.95 -21.94
CA SER A 187 -3.62 11.28 -23.23
C SER A 187 -4.26 12.16 -24.30
N ARG A 188 -5.29 12.94 -23.95
CA ARG A 188 -5.95 13.86 -24.89
C ARG A 188 -5.05 15.01 -25.27
N VAL A 189 -4.33 15.59 -24.29
CA VAL A 189 -3.37 16.67 -24.54
C VAL A 189 -2.24 16.16 -25.44
N SER A 190 -1.67 15.00 -25.14
CA SER A 190 -0.63 14.38 -25.96
C SER A 190 -1.11 14.08 -27.37
N GLN A 191 -2.34 13.59 -27.53
CA GLN A 191 -2.92 13.33 -28.86
C GLN A 191 -3.11 14.61 -29.67
N ARG A 192 -3.63 15.70 -29.05
CA ARG A 192 -3.74 17.00 -29.72
C ARG A 192 -2.37 17.54 -30.15
N LYS A 193 -1.35 17.41 -29.30
CA LYS A 193 0.03 17.80 -29.65
C LYS A 193 0.59 16.94 -30.78
N LEU A 194 0.37 15.63 -30.75
CA LEU A 194 0.85 14.72 -31.79
C LEU A 194 0.19 15.00 -33.15
N VAL A 195 -1.13 15.25 -33.17
CA VAL A 195 -1.85 15.62 -34.40
C VAL A 195 -1.35 16.96 -34.95
N ARG A 196 -1.12 17.96 -34.08
CA ARG A 196 -0.52 19.25 -34.49
C ARG A 196 0.88 19.06 -35.07
N LEU A 197 1.73 18.27 -34.42
CA LEU A 197 3.08 17.97 -34.90
C LEU A 197 3.05 17.22 -36.23
N HIS A 198 2.16 16.23 -36.38
CA HIS A 198 1.98 15.50 -37.63
C HIS A 198 1.51 16.43 -38.76
N ARG A 199 0.55 17.32 -38.49
CA ARG A 199 0.08 18.33 -39.47
C ARG A 199 1.22 19.26 -39.91
N GLN A 200 2.07 19.71 -38.98
CA GLN A 200 3.23 20.54 -39.27
C GLN A 200 4.29 19.81 -40.11
N LEU A 201 4.53 18.52 -39.85
CA LEU A 201 5.49 17.71 -40.61
C LEU A 201 4.97 17.32 -42.01
N THR A 202 3.67 17.08 -42.15
CA THR A 202 3.08 16.58 -43.40
C THR A 202 2.66 17.71 -44.36
N ASN A 203 2.32 18.91 -43.86
CA ASN A 203 1.98 20.04 -44.73
C ASN A 203 2.43 21.40 -44.17
N PRO A 204 3.72 21.77 -44.32
CA PRO A 204 4.27 23.02 -43.79
C PRO A 204 3.73 24.29 -44.46
N LYS A 205 3.06 24.20 -45.63
CA LYS A 205 2.52 25.35 -46.36
C LYS A 205 1.09 25.75 -45.97
N SER A 206 0.45 25.02 -45.06
CA SER A 206 -0.94 25.28 -44.62
C SER A 206 -1.07 26.29 -43.48
N GLN A 207 0.00 27.01 -43.15
CA GLN A 207 0.10 27.84 -41.94
C GLN A 207 -0.54 29.24 -42.09
N GLU A 208 -1.02 29.60 -43.29
CA GLU A 208 -1.46 30.97 -43.61
C GLU A 208 -2.98 31.20 -43.54
N GLU A 209 -3.80 30.15 -43.39
CA GLU A 209 -5.25 30.28 -43.18
C GLU A 209 -5.73 29.37 -42.04
N ASP A 210 -5.45 29.76 -40.80
CA ASP A 210 -5.97 29.09 -39.61
C ASP A 210 -7.32 29.73 -39.22
N TRP A 211 -8.38 29.44 -40.00
CA TRP A 211 -9.74 29.63 -39.47
C TRP A 211 -10.00 28.53 -38.44
N PRO A 212 -10.55 28.83 -37.26
CA PRO A 212 -10.86 27.80 -36.28
C PRO A 212 -12.05 26.97 -36.79
N GLU A 213 -11.77 25.88 -37.52
CA GLU A 213 -12.78 24.89 -37.93
C GLU A 213 -13.48 24.26 -36.71
N ASP A 214 -12.89 24.39 -35.52
CA ASP A 214 -13.46 24.03 -34.22
C ASP A 214 -14.73 24.84 -33.86
N ILE A 215 -15.08 25.92 -34.59
CA ILE A 215 -16.29 26.73 -34.36
C ILE A 215 -17.54 26.13 -35.06
N PHE A 216 -17.36 25.33 -36.12
CA PHE A 216 -18.46 24.94 -37.02
C PHE A 216 -18.71 23.44 -37.16
N THR A 217 -18.14 22.59 -36.30
CA THR A 217 -18.54 21.17 -36.23
C THR A 217 -19.59 20.96 -35.13
N PRO A 218 -20.88 20.70 -35.45
CA PRO A 218 -21.94 20.46 -34.46
C PRO A 218 -21.89 19.03 -33.89
N ASP A 219 -20.74 18.36 -33.93
CA ASP A 219 -20.60 17.00 -33.45
C ASP A 219 -19.82 17.03 -32.13
N ASP A 220 -20.55 17.29 -31.03
CA ASP A 220 -20.09 17.32 -29.63
C ASP A 220 -19.54 15.97 -29.13
N THR A 221 -19.11 15.07 -30.01
CA THR A 221 -18.47 13.82 -29.63
C THR A 221 -16.96 14.02 -29.49
N PRO A 222 -16.40 14.06 -28.27
CA PRO A 222 -14.96 14.16 -28.10
C PRO A 222 -14.29 12.99 -28.83
N PRO A 223 -13.14 13.21 -29.51
CA PRO A 223 -12.48 12.16 -30.27
C PRO A 223 -12.25 10.93 -29.39
N PRO A 224 -12.43 9.72 -29.94
CA PRO A 224 -12.32 8.50 -29.15
C PRO A 224 -10.96 8.46 -28.46
N PRO A 225 -10.92 8.08 -27.17
CA PRO A 225 -9.66 8.01 -26.44
C PRO A 225 -8.69 7.07 -27.17
N PRO A 226 -7.40 7.39 -27.17
CA PRO A 226 -6.43 6.68 -27.99
C PRO A 226 -6.28 5.23 -27.52
N SER A 227 -6.10 4.31 -28.47
CA SER A 227 -6.11 2.86 -28.23
C SER A 227 -5.09 2.39 -27.19
N TRP A 228 -3.97 3.11 -27.01
CA TRP A 228 -2.92 2.76 -26.04
C TRP A 228 -3.39 2.80 -24.58
N ILE A 229 -4.40 3.62 -24.23
CA ILE A 229 -4.93 3.65 -22.86
C ILE A 229 -5.57 2.31 -22.48
N LYS A 230 -6.13 1.59 -23.46
CA LYS A 230 -6.69 0.24 -23.22
C LYS A 230 -5.61 -0.76 -22.83
N PHE A 231 -4.38 -0.55 -23.35
CA PHE A 231 -3.22 -1.39 -23.04
C PHE A 231 -2.46 -0.93 -21.79
N PHE A 232 -2.75 0.27 -21.26
CA PHE A 232 -2.06 0.82 -20.10
C PHE A 232 -2.01 -0.13 -18.90
N PRO A 233 -3.11 -0.78 -18.46
CA PRO A 233 -3.06 -1.70 -17.33
C PRO A 233 -2.08 -2.87 -17.54
N PHE A 234 -2.01 -3.40 -18.77
CA PHE A 234 -1.13 -4.51 -19.12
C PHE A 234 0.35 -4.13 -19.18
N VAL A 235 0.66 -2.86 -19.48
CA VAL A 235 2.03 -2.34 -19.52
C VAL A 235 2.46 -1.82 -18.15
N ALA A 236 1.57 -1.18 -17.40
CA ALA A 236 1.89 -0.55 -16.13
C ALA A 236 2.27 -1.57 -15.05
N ILE A 237 1.61 -2.73 -15.03
CA ILE A 237 1.91 -3.82 -14.06
C ILE A 237 3.36 -4.33 -14.21
N PRO A 238 3.82 -4.80 -15.39
CA PRO A 238 5.20 -5.28 -15.54
C PRO A 238 6.22 -4.16 -15.33
N VAL A 239 5.94 -2.93 -15.77
CA VAL A 239 6.83 -1.78 -15.50
C VAL A 239 6.97 -1.54 -14.00
N TYR A 240 5.88 -1.60 -13.24
CA TYR A 240 5.89 -1.45 -11.79
C TYR A 240 6.61 -2.60 -11.08
N TYR A 241 6.50 -3.81 -11.62
CA TYR A 241 7.25 -4.97 -11.14
C TYR A 241 8.75 -4.81 -11.37
N CYS A 242 9.16 -4.37 -12.57
CA CYS A 242 10.56 -4.07 -12.90
C CYS A 242 11.15 -2.97 -12.00
N LEU A 243 10.35 -1.94 -11.67
CA LEU A 243 10.75 -0.92 -10.70
C LEU A 243 11.01 -1.54 -9.31
N GLY A 244 10.16 -2.48 -8.87
CA GLY A 244 10.38 -3.23 -7.63
C GLY A 244 11.64 -4.09 -7.67
N LEU A 245 11.91 -4.76 -8.79
CA LEU A 245 13.16 -5.52 -8.98
C LEU A 245 14.40 -4.63 -8.89
N LEU A 246 14.33 -3.41 -9.45
CA LEU A 246 15.43 -2.46 -9.38
C LEU A 246 15.65 -1.99 -7.93
N LEU A 247 14.57 -1.58 -7.24
CA LEU A 247 14.64 -1.03 -5.89
C LEU A 247 15.04 -2.06 -4.83
N PHE A 248 14.50 -3.28 -4.91
CA PHE A 248 14.65 -4.30 -3.87
C PHE A 248 15.54 -5.47 -4.27
N GLY A 249 15.94 -5.58 -5.54
CA GLY A 249 16.62 -6.74 -6.09
C GLY A 249 18.08 -6.54 -6.47
N VAL A 250 18.42 -5.44 -7.15
CA VAL A 250 19.75 -5.24 -7.77
C VAL A 250 20.91 -5.21 -6.76
N PHE A 251 20.64 -4.85 -5.51
CA PHE A 251 21.64 -4.78 -4.44
C PHE A 251 21.58 -5.94 -3.43
N ARG A 252 20.75 -6.96 -3.69
CA ARG A 252 20.75 -8.18 -2.88
C ARG A 252 21.70 -9.17 -3.54
N ASP A 253 22.74 -9.58 -2.81
CA ASP A 253 23.64 -10.70 -3.16
C ASP A 253 22.86 -12.04 -3.16
N LYS A 254 21.88 -12.16 -4.05
CA LYS A 254 20.94 -13.25 -4.18
C LYS A 254 20.94 -13.71 -5.64
N THR A 255 20.59 -14.96 -5.86
CA THR A 255 20.49 -15.49 -7.22
C THR A 255 19.35 -14.79 -7.98
N PHE A 256 19.47 -14.68 -9.31
CA PHE A 256 18.48 -14.00 -10.14
C PHE A 256 17.02 -14.49 -9.92
N PRO A 257 16.74 -15.80 -9.78
CA PRO A 257 15.39 -16.28 -9.47
C PRO A 257 14.85 -15.80 -8.12
N GLU A 258 15.70 -15.71 -7.09
CA GLU A 258 15.30 -15.21 -5.77
C GLU A 258 15.07 -13.70 -5.76
N VAL A 259 15.80 -12.97 -6.62
CA VAL A 259 15.55 -11.54 -6.86
C VAL A 259 14.20 -11.35 -7.53
N LEU A 260 13.85 -12.21 -8.50
CA LEU A 260 12.54 -12.18 -9.14
C LEU A 260 11.41 -12.41 -8.13
N LEU A 261 11.63 -13.31 -7.16
CA LEU A 261 10.66 -13.66 -6.13
C LEU A 261 10.71 -12.75 -4.90
N PHE A 262 11.28 -11.54 -5.00
CA PHE A 262 11.36 -10.61 -3.88
C PHE A 262 10.02 -10.38 -3.16
N PRO A 263 8.84 -10.25 -3.83
CA PRO A 263 7.61 -9.98 -3.11
C PRO A 263 7.25 -11.13 -2.18
N LEU A 264 7.54 -12.38 -2.58
CA LEU A 264 7.28 -13.58 -1.80
C LEU A 264 8.21 -13.67 -0.59
N ASP A 265 9.49 -13.34 -0.77
CA ASP A 265 10.47 -13.23 0.32
C ASP A 265 10.06 -12.18 1.37
N PHE A 266 9.51 -11.05 0.93
CA PHE A 266 9.15 -9.96 1.83
C PHE A 266 7.76 -10.19 2.49
N THR A 267 6.73 -10.56 1.73
CA THR A 267 5.34 -10.69 2.23
C THR A 267 5.02 -12.08 2.78
N ALA A 268 5.21 -13.14 2.00
CA ALA A 268 4.75 -14.48 2.33
C ALA A 268 5.67 -15.18 3.33
N ALA A 269 6.99 -15.01 3.19
CA ALA A 269 7.97 -15.60 4.09
C ALA A 269 8.18 -14.79 5.39
N GLY A 270 7.44 -13.69 5.59
CA GLY A 270 7.61 -12.80 6.73
C GLY A 270 8.97 -12.10 6.78
N GLY A 271 9.75 -12.13 5.69
CA GLY A 271 11.11 -11.63 5.63
C GLY A 271 11.22 -10.11 5.80
N VAL A 272 10.13 -9.34 5.72
CA VAL A 272 10.13 -7.92 6.05
C VAL A 272 10.46 -7.69 7.53
N ALA A 273 10.03 -8.57 8.44
CA ALA A 273 10.20 -8.40 9.88
C ALA A 273 11.67 -8.39 10.32
N SER A 274 12.51 -9.15 9.62
CA SER A 274 13.93 -9.36 9.95
C SER A 274 14.87 -8.35 9.27
N ARG A 275 14.34 -7.41 8.47
CA ARG A 275 15.15 -6.50 7.64
C ARG A 275 15.26 -5.10 8.24
N TYR A 276 16.28 -4.37 7.77
CA TYR A 276 16.61 -3.01 8.18
C TYR A 276 15.40 -2.07 8.10
N GLY A 277 15.19 -1.24 9.13
CA GLY A 277 14.00 -0.37 9.28
C GLY A 277 13.62 0.43 8.03
N PRO A 278 14.54 1.19 7.39
CA PRO A 278 14.25 1.98 6.19
C PRO A 278 13.75 1.14 5.01
N LEU A 279 14.29 -0.07 4.83
CA LEU A 279 13.89 -0.99 3.76
C LEU A 279 12.44 -1.44 3.95
N ARG A 280 12.02 -1.64 5.20
CA ARG A 280 10.63 -1.98 5.54
C ARG A 280 9.67 -0.85 5.15
N VAL A 281 10.05 0.40 5.44
CA VAL A 281 9.26 1.58 5.07
C VAL A 281 9.16 1.74 3.56
N ALA A 282 10.28 1.60 2.85
CA ALA A 282 10.33 1.67 1.39
C ALA A 282 9.45 0.58 0.76
N TYR A 283 9.48 -0.64 1.31
CA TYR A 283 8.65 -1.75 0.84
C TYR A 283 7.15 -1.52 1.12
N ALA A 284 6.81 -0.97 2.29
CA ALA A 284 5.44 -0.57 2.59
C ALA A 284 4.92 0.48 1.58
N ALA A 285 5.72 1.51 1.28
CA ALA A 285 5.37 2.53 0.29
C ALA A 285 5.23 1.94 -1.13
N TYR A 286 6.05 0.95 -1.48
CA TYR A 286 5.93 0.22 -2.74
C TYR A 286 4.62 -0.57 -2.82
N LEU A 287 4.20 -1.25 -1.75
CA LEU A 287 2.93 -1.96 -1.77
C LEU A 287 1.74 -0.99 -1.85
N GLU A 288 1.76 0.14 -1.14
CA GLU A 288 0.75 1.18 -1.28
C GLU A 288 0.64 1.70 -2.71
N GLY A 289 1.78 1.94 -3.37
CA GLY A 289 1.82 2.31 -4.77
C GLY A 289 1.21 1.24 -5.68
N ALA A 290 1.41 -0.05 -5.38
CA ALA A 290 0.79 -1.15 -6.09
C ALA A 290 -0.74 -1.15 -5.94
N VAL A 291 -1.27 -0.91 -4.74
CA VAL A 291 -2.72 -0.83 -4.49
C VAL A 291 -3.33 0.36 -5.22
N ILE A 292 -2.66 1.52 -5.21
CA ILE A 292 -3.10 2.71 -5.96
C ILE A 292 -3.10 2.42 -7.48
N LEU A 293 -2.07 1.75 -7.99
CA LEU A 293 -1.99 1.35 -9.39
C LEU A 293 -3.12 0.38 -9.76
N ALA A 294 -3.39 -0.61 -8.92
CA ALA A 294 -4.49 -1.54 -9.10
C ALA A 294 -5.84 -0.82 -9.12
N SER A 295 -6.08 0.10 -8.19
CA SER A 295 -7.28 0.94 -8.14
C SER A 295 -7.44 1.78 -9.41
N THR A 296 -6.34 2.36 -9.91
CA THR A 296 -6.31 3.11 -11.18
C THR A 296 -6.66 2.22 -12.37
N ASN A 297 -6.08 1.02 -12.44
CA ASN A 297 -6.36 0.05 -13.50
C ASN A 297 -7.82 -0.41 -13.47
N VAL A 298 -8.38 -0.69 -12.29
CA VAL A 298 -9.79 -1.02 -12.12
C VAL A 298 -10.68 0.13 -12.60
N ALA A 299 -10.34 1.39 -12.28
CA ALA A 299 -11.08 2.55 -12.76
C ALA A 299 -11.06 2.68 -14.29
N LEU A 300 -9.91 2.46 -14.93
CA LEU A 300 -9.77 2.49 -16.40
C LEU A 300 -10.51 1.34 -17.09
N LEU A 301 -10.38 0.13 -16.54
CA LEU A 301 -11.02 -1.07 -17.08
C LEU A 301 -12.53 -1.01 -16.91
N ARG A 302 -13.05 -0.50 -15.79
CA ARG A 302 -14.50 -0.35 -15.57
C ARG A 302 -15.15 0.47 -16.69
N VAL A 303 -14.55 1.59 -17.08
CA VAL A 303 -15.06 2.44 -18.17
C VAL A 303 -15.07 1.70 -19.50
N THR A 304 -14.02 0.94 -19.79
CA THR A 304 -13.85 0.20 -21.05
C THR A 304 -14.77 -1.02 -21.14
N ALA A 305 -14.81 -1.83 -20.07
CA ALA A 305 -15.64 -3.02 -19.96
C ALA A 305 -17.14 -2.67 -20.00
N THR A 306 -17.56 -1.63 -19.27
CA THR A 306 -18.96 -1.17 -19.29
C THR A 306 -19.38 -0.81 -20.71
N ARG A 307 -18.55 -0.08 -21.47
CA ARG A 307 -18.83 0.23 -22.89
C ARG A 307 -18.84 -1.00 -23.79
N GLY A 308 -17.93 -1.94 -23.56
CA GLY A 308 -17.87 -3.21 -24.30
C GLY A 308 -19.14 -4.03 -24.12
N PHE A 309 -19.54 -4.26 -22.86
CA PHE A 309 -20.76 -4.97 -22.52
C PHE A 309 -22.01 -4.25 -22.99
N THR A 310 -22.08 -2.92 -22.90
CA THR A 310 -23.24 -2.18 -23.42
C THR A 310 -23.38 -2.35 -24.93
N THR A 311 -22.28 -2.24 -25.67
CA THR A 311 -22.29 -2.39 -27.13
C THR A 311 -22.64 -3.83 -27.54
N LEU A 312 -22.10 -4.82 -26.83
CA LEU A 312 -22.35 -6.23 -27.09
C LEU A 312 -23.78 -6.65 -26.72
N GLY A 313 -24.31 -6.21 -25.58
CA GLY A 313 -25.68 -6.52 -25.18
C GLY A 313 -26.73 -5.78 -26.01
N ILE A 314 -26.44 -4.59 -26.56
CA ILE A 314 -27.28 -3.97 -27.60
C ILE A 314 -27.25 -4.80 -28.88
N LYS A 315 -26.06 -5.24 -29.34
CA LYS A 315 -25.92 -6.10 -30.52
C LYS A 315 -26.62 -7.46 -30.38
N LEU A 316 -26.63 -8.03 -29.18
CA LEU A 316 -27.28 -9.31 -28.89
C LEU A 316 -28.77 -9.18 -28.52
N GLY A 317 -29.33 -7.96 -28.53
CA GLY A 317 -30.73 -7.72 -28.15
C GLY A 317 -31.04 -7.96 -26.66
N LEU A 318 -30.00 -8.10 -25.82
CA LEU A 318 -30.12 -8.36 -24.38
C LEU A 318 -30.42 -7.09 -23.56
N MET A 319 -30.23 -5.90 -24.14
CA MET A 319 -30.56 -4.63 -23.50
C MET A 319 -31.49 -3.81 -24.38
N ILE A 320 -32.59 -3.38 -23.77
CA ILE A 320 -33.57 -2.50 -24.39
C ILE A 320 -33.10 -1.06 -24.13
N ASN A 321 -32.90 -0.30 -25.19
CA ASN A 321 -32.56 1.10 -25.08
C ASN A 321 -33.82 1.84 -24.61
N SER A 322 -33.92 2.24 -23.33
CA SER A 322 -35.15 2.86 -22.76
C SER A 322 -35.59 4.19 -23.40
N HIS A 323 -34.87 4.63 -24.44
CA HIS A 323 -35.08 5.87 -25.18
C HIS A 323 -35.75 5.66 -26.56
N LYS A 324 -36.19 4.44 -26.89
CA LYS A 324 -37.06 4.15 -28.04
C LYS A 324 -38.30 3.39 -27.61
#